data_AF-A0A6L5K6X7-F1
#
_entry.id   AF-A0A6L5K6X7-F1
#
_cell.length_a   1.000
_cell.length_b   1.000
_cell.length_c   1.000
_cell.angle_alpha   90.00
_cell.angle_beta   90.00
_cell.angle_gamma   90.00
#
_symmetry.space_group_name_H-M   'P 1'
#
loop_
_entity.id
_entity.type
_entity.pdbx_description
1 polymer ?
#
loop_
_entity_poly.entity_id
_entity_poly.type
_entity_poly.pdbx_seq_one_letter_code
_entity_poly.pdbx_strand_id
1 'polypeptide(L)'
;MSEESREQDRLAQEELVKEKVDAQGNKWRKVYFGGGAHFQNWLEQCRELGEVEVEEVDSRGFKCFEEAGEKMYRIWMKEEPPD
;
A
#
# COMPACT_ATOMS: atom_id res chain seq x y z
N MET A 1 -16.05 4.27 22.94
CA MET A 1 -15.40 3.59 21.80
C MET A 1 -14.10 4.35 21.57
N SER A 2 -13.01 3.85 22.12
CA SER A 2 -11.73 4.55 22.19
C SER A 2 -11.04 4.62 20.83
N GLU A 3 -10.27 5.68 20.60
CA GLU A 3 -9.55 5.96 19.35
C GLU A 3 -8.61 4.80 18.95
N GLU A 4 -7.99 4.13 19.93
CA GLU A 4 -7.14 2.94 19.73
C GLU A 4 -7.84 1.79 19.00
N SER A 5 -9.14 1.60 19.21
CA SER A 5 -9.88 0.50 18.58
C SER A 5 -10.13 0.73 17.08
N ARG A 6 -10.08 1.98 16.62
CA ARG A 6 -10.21 2.32 15.19
C ARG A 6 -8.89 2.17 14.44
N GLU A 7 -7.76 2.38 15.14
CA GLU A 7 -6.42 2.23 14.58
C GLU A 7 -6.11 0.75 14.31
N GLN A 8 -6.39 -0.11 15.28
CA GLN A 8 -6.22 -1.56 15.11
C GLN A 8 -7.14 -2.13 14.01
N ASP A 9 -8.38 -1.63 13.93
CA ASP A 9 -9.32 -2.06 12.90
C ASP A 9 -8.82 -1.67 11.50
N ARG A 10 -8.29 -0.45 11.32
CA ARG A 10 -7.70 -0.01 10.04
C ARG A 10 -6.45 -0.80 9.64
N LEU A 11 -5.56 -1.09 10.59
CA LEU A 11 -4.39 -1.95 10.34
C LEU A 11 -4.83 -3.37 9.94
N ALA A 12 -5.83 -3.92 10.61
CA ALA A 12 -6.38 -5.24 10.27
C ALA A 12 -7.06 -5.23 8.88
N GLN A 13 -7.79 -4.18 8.54
CA GLN A 13 -8.36 -3.99 7.20
C GLN A 13 -7.26 -3.90 6.13
N GLU A 14 -6.15 -3.22 6.43
CA GLU A 14 -4.99 -3.17 5.56
C GLU A 14 -4.32 -4.53 5.39
N GLU A 15 -4.17 -5.31 6.45
CA GLU A 15 -3.58 -6.66 6.38
C GLU A 15 -4.45 -7.65 5.58
N LEU A 16 -5.76 -7.44 5.56
CA LEU A 16 -6.70 -8.22 4.73
C LEU A 16 -6.55 -7.88 3.23
N VAL A 17 -6.13 -6.65 2.91
CA VAL A 17 -5.94 -6.17 1.54
C VAL A 17 -4.58 -6.67 1.02
N LYS A 18 -4.54 -7.90 0.52
CA LYS A 18 -3.35 -8.52 -0.10
C LYS A 18 -3.39 -8.48 -1.63
N GLU A 19 -4.59 -8.45 -2.19
CA GLU A 19 -4.86 -8.55 -3.61
C GLU A 19 -5.99 -7.58 -3.96
N LYS A 20 -5.95 -6.98 -5.14
CA LYS A 20 -7.06 -6.19 -5.69
C LYS A 20 -7.27 -6.51 -7.17
N VAL A 21 -8.49 -6.35 -7.64
CA VAL A 21 -8.83 -6.49 -9.06
C VAL A 21 -9.30 -5.12 -9.55
N ASP A 22 -8.66 -4.60 -10.59
CA ASP A 22 -9.05 -3.33 -11.21
C ASP A 22 -10.30 -3.51 -12.10
N ALA A 23 -10.96 -2.41 -12.46
CA ALA A 23 -12.13 -2.39 -13.34
C ALA A 23 -11.89 -3.07 -14.71
N GLN A 24 -10.63 -3.14 -15.15
CA GLN A 24 -10.22 -3.83 -16.38
C GLN A 24 -10.07 -5.35 -16.22
N GLY A 25 -10.29 -5.91 -15.03
CA GLY A 25 -10.09 -7.32 -14.72
C GLY A 25 -8.64 -7.70 -14.42
N ASN A 26 -7.74 -6.73 -14.34
CA ASN A 26 -6.34 -6.95 -13.96
C ASN A 26 -6.25 -7.28 -12.47
N LYS A 27 -5.58 -8.40 -12.14
CA LYS A 27 -5.24 -8.74 -10.76
C LYS A 27 -3.96 -8.03 -10.37
N TRP A 28 -3.97 -7.46 -9.18
CA TRP A 28 -2.85 -6.78 -8.58
C TRP A 28 -2.59 -7.37 -7.22
N ARG A 29 -1.33 -7.66 -6.92
CA ARG A 29 -0.91 -8.08 -5.59
C ARG A 29 -0.22 -6.92 -4.88
N LYS A 30 -0.54 -6.74 -3.59
CA LYS A 30 0.12 -5.75 -2.75
C LYS A 30 1.53 -6.24 -2.45
N VAL A 31 2.53 -5.56 -2.98
CA VAL A 31 3.95 -5.90 -2.76
C VAL A 31 4.58 -5.07 -1.65
N TYR A 32 4.01 -3.89 -1.36
CA TYR A 32 4.54 -2.99 -0.34
C TYR A 32 3.46 -2.09 0.24
N PHE A 33 3.55 -1.82 1.54
CA PHE A 33 2.76 -0.82 2.24
C PHE A 33 3.65 -0.10 3.26
N GLY A 34 3.82 1.21 3.12
CA GLY A 34 4.69 1.99 3.98
C GLY A 34 5.01 3.38 3.40
N GLY A 35 5.84 4.14 4.12
CA GLY A 35 6.23 5.49 3.73
C GLY A 35 7.75 5.72 3.76
N GLY A 36 8.15 6.94 3.43
CA GLY A 36 9.53 7.44 3.59
C GLY A 36 10.46 7.20 2.40
N ALA A 37 11.76 7.46 2.60
CA ALA A 37 12.78 7.38 1.55
C ALA A 37 12.95 5.97 0.95
N HIS A 38 12.68 4.94 1.76
CA HIS A 38 12.73 3.54 1.33
C HIS A 38 11.68 3.23 0.26
N PHE A 39 10.51 3.88 0.33
CA PHE A 39 9.44 3.72 -0.64
C PHE A 39 9.86 4.20 -2.04
N GLN A 40 10.54 5.34 -2.15
CA GLN A 40 10.93 5.88 -3.47
C GLN A 40 11.89 4.94 -4.20
N ASN A 41 12.87 4.40 -3.47
CA ASN A 41 13.84 3.46 -4.03
C ASN A 41 13.20 2.10 -4.43
N TRP A 42 12.19 1.66 -3.67
CA TRP A 42 11.43 0.46 -4.02
C TRP A 42 10.53 0.68 -5.24
N LEU A 43 9.89 1.85 -5.32
CA LEU A 43 9.05 2.22 -6.45
C LEU A 43 9.85 2.28 -7.76
N GLU A 44 11.05 2.84 -7.72
CA GLU A 44 11.93 2.92 -8.89
C GLU A 44 12.27 1.52 -9.42
N GLN A 45 12.72 0.61 -8.56
CA GLN A 45 12.98 -0.78 -8.93
C GLN A 45 11.73 -1.51 -9.43
N CYS A 46 10.58 -1.28 -8.80
CA CYS A 46 9.31 -1.86 -9.22
C CYS A 46 8.91 -1.43 -10.63
N ARG A 47 9.11 -0.15 -10.99
CA ARG A 47 8.85 0.36 -12.34
C ARG A 47 9.77 -0.24 -13.40
N GLU A 48 10.99 -0.63 -13.01
CA GLU A 48 11.90 -1.34 -13.92
C GLU A 48 11.53 -2.81 -14.11
N LEU A 49 10.89 -3.42 -13.11
CA LEU A 49 10.54 -4.85 -13.12
C LEU A 49 9.17 -5.15 -13.76
N GLY A 50 8.25 -4.18 -13.90
CA GLY A 50 6.97 -4.41 -14.57
C GLY A 50 5.90 -3.33 -14.36
N GLU A 51 4.64 -3.68 -14.68
CA GLU A 51 3.47 -2.82 -14.45
C GLU A 51 3.18 -2.70 -12.95
N VAL A 52 3.41 -1.49 -12.40
CA VAL A 52 3.17 -1.17 -11.00
C VAL A 52 2.27 0.03 -10.82
N GLU A 53 1.34 -0.10 -9.88
CA GLU A 53 0.41 0.94 -9.49
C GLU A 53 0.67 1.39 -8.06
N VAL A 54 0.67 2.70 -7.85
CA VAL A 54 0.96 3.33 -6.56
C VAL A 54 -0.27 4.06 -6.09
N GLU A 55 -0.68 3.76 -4.86
CA GLU A 55 -1.80 4.41 -4.20
C GLU A 55 -1.26 5.18 -2.99
N GLU A 56 -1.37 6.51 -3.01
CA GLU A 56 -1.07 7.36 -1.86
C GLU A 56 -2.18 7.21 -0.81
N VAL A 57 -1.79 6.85 0.41
CA VAL A 57 -2.68 6.68 1.56
C VAL A 57 -2.41 7.84 2.52
N ASP A 58 -3.47 8.56 2.88
CA ASP A 58 -3.37 9.63 3.87
C ASP A 58 -2.92 9.01 5.21
N SER A 59 -1.85 9.55 5.79
CA SER A 59 -1.28 9.05 7.03
C SER A 59 -2.15 9.34 8.25
N ARG A 60 -3.26 10.08 8.09
CA ARG A 60 -4.21 10.38 9.17
C ARG A 60 -4.87 9.13 9.74
N GLY A 61 -4.63 8.90 11.02
CA GLY A 61 -5.12 7.74 11.77
C GLY A 61 -4.11 6.60 11.93
N PHE A 62 -2.84 6.84 11.63
CA PHE A 62 -1.72 5.99 12.04
C PHE A 62 -0.71 6.86 12.78
N LYS A 63 -0.83 6.95 14.12
CA LYS A 63 -0.03 7.88 14.93
C LYS A 63 1.46 7.91 14.62
N CYS A 64 2.11 6.76 14.42
CA CYS A 64 3.55 6.71 14.10
C CYS A 64 3.95 7.45 12.80
N PHE A 65 3.07 7.45 11.79
CA PHE A 65 3.33 8.13 10.52
C PHE A 65 2.80 9.56 10.52
N GLU A 66 1.71 9.81 11.24
CA GLU A 66 1.13 11.14 11.46
C GLU A 66 2.08 12.04 12.28
N GLU A 67 2.71 11.50 13.32
CA GLU A 67 3.72 12.19 14.13
C GLU A 67 5.01 12.50 13.34
N ALA A 68 5.36 11.66 12.36
CA ALA A 68 6.49 11.88 11.47
C ALA A 68 6.17 12.83 10.29
N GLY A 69 4.88 13.13 10.05
CA GLY A 69 4.43 13.90 8.88
C GLY A 69 4.69 13.17 7.55
N GLU A 70 4.89 11.85 7.58
CA GLU A 70 5.25 11.07 6.40
C GLU A 70 4.00 10.57 5.70
N LYS A 71 3.99 10.67 4.37
CA LYS A 71 2.95 10.10 3.52
C LYS A 71 3.13 8.57 3.44
N MET A 72 2.01 7.85 3.43
CA MET A 72 2.02 6.41 3.20
C MET A 72 1.65 6.09 1.77
N TYR A 73 2.17 4.96 1.29
CA TYR A 73 1.92 4.49 -0.05
C TYR A 73 1.70 2.98 -0.03
N ARG A 74 0.79 2.51 -0.88
CA ARG A 74 0.65 1.10 -1.26
C ARG A 74 1.21 0.93 -2.66
N ILE A 75 2.01 -0.11 -2.86
CA ILE A 75 2.49 -0.51 -4.17
C ILE A 75 1.83 -1.82 -4.54
N TRP A 76 1.25 -1.78 -5.73
CA TRP A 76 0.53 -2.86 -6.37
C TRP A 76 1.34 -3.29 -7.58
N MET A 77 1.60 -4.59 -7.69
CA MET A 77 2.23 -5.18 -8.87
C MET A 77 1.18 -6.00 -9.59
N LYS A 78 1.05 -5.80 -10.90
CA LYS A 78 0.14 -6.60 -11.72
C LYS A 78 0.59 -8.05 -11.67
N GLU A 79 -0.33 -8.97 -11.40
CA GLU A 79 -0.05 -10.38 -11.60
C GLU A 79 -0.08 -10.66 -13.10
N GLU A 80 1.06 -11.08 -13.64
CA GLU A 80 1.10 -11.64 -14.98
C GLU A 80 0.32 -12.96 -14.99
N PRO A 81 -0.49 -13.23 -16.03
CA PRO A 81 -1.13 -14.52 -16.16
C PRO A 81 -0.05 -15.61 -16.22
N PRO A 82 -0.24 -16.76 -15.54
CA PRO A 82 0.68 -17.88 -15.70
C PRO A 82 0.70 -18.32 -17.17
N ASP A 83 1.91 -18.49 -17.71
CA ASP A 83 2.19 -19.01 -19.07
C ASP A 83 1.53 -20.38 -19.32
#